data_AF-A0A925QHU8-F1
#
_entry.id   AF-A0A925QHU8-F1
#
_cell.length_a   1.000
_cell.length_b   1.000
_cell.length_c   1.000
_cell.angle_alpha   90.00
_cell.angle_beta   90.00
_cell.angle_gamma   90.00
#
_symmetry.space_group_name_H-M   'P 1'
#
loop_
_entity.id
_entity.type
_entity.pdbx_description
1 polymer ?
#
loop_
_entity_poly.entity_id
_entity_poly.type
_entity_poly.pdbx_seq_one_letter_code
_entity_poly.pdbx_strand_id
1 'polypeptide(L)'
;MKRTFILSLSLLMILACNDASSGYAKAEDAEEAGREFIRASLDGDYDKAKFFLYEDTTNTNLTLLDRWKRDYNSLSEEDKVGYKNASITALNILPVNDSIVNYTYTNTFKQKDTTTLKIVQIRGEWLVDFKDLH
;
A
#
# COMPACT_ATOMS: atom_id res chain seq x y z
N MET A 1 1.32 64.67 -19.11
CA MET A 1 0.02 64.09 -18.68
C MET A 1 0.29 62.75 -18.02
N LYS A 2 -0.34 62.53 -16.87
CA LYS A 2 -0.28 61.32 -16.04
C LYS A 2 -0.92 60.14 -16.77
N ARG A 3 -0.39 58.92 -16.57
CA ARG A 3 -1.17 57.74 -16.14
C ARG A 3 -0.25 56.53 -15.97
N THR A 4 0.08 56.29 -14.72
CA THR A 4 0.47 55.00 -14.15
C THR A 4 -0.51 53.90 -14.60
N PHE A 5 0.00 52.76 -15.05
CA PHE A 5 -0.77 51.51 -15.02
C PHE A 5 0.01 50.49 -14.19
N ILE A 6 -0.70 50.04 -13.18
CA ILE A 6 -0.30 49.25 -12.02
C ILE A 6 -0.50 47.76 -12.34
N LEU A 7 0.40 46.94 -11.83
CA LEU A 7 0.29 45.51 -11.48
C LEU A 7 -0.53 44.57 -12.40
N SER A 8 0.15 43.51 -12.86
CA SER A 8 -0.30 42.17 -12.51
C SER A 8 0.90 41.21 -12.54
N LEU A 9 1.59 41.11 -11.41
CA LEU A 9 2.53 40.03 -11.12
C LEU A 9 1.68 38.82 -10.70
N SER A 10 1.23 38.04 -11.67
CA SER A 10 0.61 36.73 -11.41
C SER A 10 1.72 35.74 -11.04
N LEU A 11 2.11 35.78 -9.76
CA LEU A 11 2.91 34.76 -9.10
C LEU A 11 2.04 33.50 -8.95
N LEU A 12 2.07 32.63 -9.95
CA LEU A 12 1.64 31.24 -9.82
C LEU A 12 2.66 30.51 -8.94
N MET A 13 2.51 30.65 -7.63
CA MET A 13 3.02 29.69 -6.67
C MET A 13 2.24 28.39 -6.89
N ILE A 14 2.75 27.51 -7.76
CA ILE A 14 2.41 26.09 -7.66
C ILE A 14 2.91 25.63 -6.29
N LEU A 15 1.94 25.39 -5.41
CA LEU A 15 2.13 24.71 -4.14
C LEU A 15 2.77 23.35 -4.44
N ALA A 16 4.10 23.27 -4.32
CA ALA A 16 4.78 22.00 -4.13
C ALA A 16 4.31 21.49 -2.76
N CYS A 17 3.25 20.68 -2.77
CA CYS A 17 2.81 19.93 -1.62
C CYS A 17 3.95 18.97 -1.30
N ASN A 18 4.77 19.36 -0.32
CA ASN A 18 5.86 18.55 0.19
C ASN A 18 5.23 17.47 1.08
N ASP A 19 4.51 16.53 0.47
CA ASP A 19 4.32 15.23 1.09
C ASP A 19 5.74 14.68 1.18
N ALA A 20 6.26 14.58 2.40
CA ALA A 20 7.45 13.81 2.70
C ALA A 20 7.10 12.34 2.46
N SER A 21 6.86 11.97 1.21
CA SER A 21 6.64 10.61 0.81
C SER A 21 7.95 9.90 1.07
N SER A 22 7.92 8.89 1.95
CA SER A 22 8.81 7.73 1.84
C SER A 22 9.08 7.48 0.35
N GLY A 23 10.31 7.21 -0.07
CA GLY A 23 10.73 7.18 -1.48
C GLY A 23 10.00 6.19 -2.42
N TYR A 24 8.83 5.70 -2.03
CA TYR A 24 7.87 4.87 -2.73
C TYR A 24 6.81 5.73 -3.43
N ALA A 25 6.40 5.30 -4.63
CA ALA A 25 5.33 5.94 -5.38
C ALA A 25 3.96 5.42 -4.92
N LYS A 26 2.96 6.30 -4.87
CA LYS A 26 1.56 5.92 -4.66
C LYS A 26 1.12 4.99 -5.81
N ALA A 27 0.32 3.98 -5.50
CA ALA A 27 -0.22 3.06 -6.50
C ALA A 27 -1.23 3.78 -7.43
N GLU A 28 -1.19 3.44 -8.71
CA GLU A 28 -2.12 3.96 -9.72
C GLU A 28 -3.51 3.32 -9.60
N ASP A 29 -3.56 2.05 -9.18
CA ASP A 29 -4.79 1.31 -9.00
C ASP A 29 -4.78 0.37 -7.77
N ALA A 30 -5.92 -0.25 -7.50
CA ALA A 30 -6.09 -1.17 -6.38
C ALA A 30 -5.22 -2.42 -6.52
N GLU A 31 -5.04 -2.94 -7.74
CA GLU A 31 -4.25 -4.15 -7.97
C GLU A 31 -2.78 -3.90 -7.67
N GLU A 32 -2.24 -2.76 -8.09
CA GLU A 32 -0.89 -2.32 -7.80
C GLU A 32 -0.68 -2.12 -6.30
N ALA A 33 -1.59 -1.43 -5.59
CA ALA A 33 -1.49 -1.27 -4.14
C ALA A 33 -1.42 -2.63 -3.42
N GLY A 34 -2.27 -3.58 -3.85
CA GLY A 34 -2.25 -4.94 -3.32
C GLY A 34 -0.95 -5.68 -3.64
N ARG A 35 -0.51 -5.69 -4.90
CA ARG A 35 0.73 -6.36 -5.32
C ARG A 35 1.94 -5.82 -4.56
N GLU A 36 2.06 -4.50 -4.42
CA GLU A 36 3.18 -3.86 -3.74
C GLU A 36 3.19 -4.16 -2.23
N PHE A 37 2.02 -4.11 -1.57
CA PHE A 37 1.89 -4.51 -0.16
C PHE A 37 2.25 -5.99 0.06
N ILE A 38 1.73 -6.89 -0.79
CA ILE A 38 2.02 -8.33 -0.71
C ILE A 38 3.50 -8.58 -0.91
N ARG A 39 4.11 -7.98 -1.94
CA ARG A 39 5.55 -8.14 -2.23
C ARG A 39 6.40 -7.65 -1.08
N ALA A 40 6.14 -6.45 -0.58
CA ALA A 40 6.82 -5.89 0.58
C ALA A 40 6.70 -6.81 1.81
N SER A 41 5.51 -7.38 2.03
CA SER A 41 5.31 -8.37 3.08
C SER A 41 6.18 -9.62 2.85
N LEU A 42 6.13 -10.25 1.68
CA LEU A 42 6.95 -11.43 1.39
C LEU A 42 8.47 -11.17 1.52
N ASP A 43 8.91 -9.95 1.25
CA ASP A 43 10.30 -9.52 1.37
C ASP A 43 10.75 -9.20 2.81
N GLY A 44 9.82 -9.06 3.75
CA GLY A 44 10.13 -8.54 5.08
C GLY A 44 10.36 -7.02 5.09
N ASP A 45 9.99 -6.31 4.02
CA ASP A 45 10.10 -4.86 3.89
C ASP A 45 8.92 -4.18 4.59
N TYR A 46 9.06 -4.05 5.91
CA TYR A 46 8.03 -3.45 6.76
C TYR A 46 7.73 -1.99 6.39
N ASP A 47 8.75 -1.20 6.04
CA ASP A 47 8.56 0.23 5.77
C ASP A 47 7.75 0.43 4.47
N LYS A 48 8.03 -0.39 3.45
CA LYS A 48 7.24 -0.39 2.23
C LYS A 48 5.84 -0.97 2.44
N ALA A 49 5.69 -2.04 3.22
CA ALA A 49 4.36 -2.56 3.55
C ALA A 49 3.53 -1.53 4.32
N LYS A 50 4.13 -0.80 5.26
CA LYS A 50 3.47 0.28 5.99
C LYS A 50 3.04 1.43 5.07
N PHE A 51 3.83 1.76 4.05
CA PHE A 51 3.49 2.83 3.11
C PHE A 51 2.17 2.55 2.35
N PHE A 52 1.92 1.29 1.99
CA PHE A 52 0.66 0.88 1.33
C PHE A 52 -0.45 0.53 2.32
N LEU A 53 -0.26 0.74 3.62
CA LEU A 53 -1.23 0.39 4.65
C LEU A 53 -2.23 1.54 4.88
N TYR A 54 -3.52 1.22 4.98
CA TYR A 54 -4.51 2.19 5.44
C TYR A 54 -4.34 2.46 6.94
N GLU A 55 -3.90 3.66 7.30
CA GLU A 55 -3.84 4.13 8.70
C GLU A 55 -5.24 4.48 9.21
N ASP A 56 -5.89 3.50 9.84
CA ASP A 56 -7.21 3.69 10.45
C ASP A 56 -7.13 4.46 11.77
N THR A 57 -8.24 5.10 12.16
CA THR A 57 -8.30 5.95 13.37
C THR A 57 -8.05 5.20 14.69
N THR A 58 -8.15 3.86 14.69
CA THR A 58 -7.93 3.03 15.88
C THR A 58 -6.54 2.40 15.94
N ASN A 59 -5.68 2.67 14.95
CA ASN A 59 -4.36 2.03 14.78
C ASN A 59 -4.42 0.49 14.71
N THR A 60 -5.57 -0.08 14.34
CA THR A 60 -5.72 -1.53 14.29
C THR A 60 -4.89 -2.11 13.16
N ASN A 61 -4.89 -1.50 11.98
CA ASN A 61 -4.09 -1.92 10.83
C ASN A 61 -2.60 -1.91 11.17
N LEU A 62 -2.11 -0.83 11.80
CA LEU A 62 -0.72 -0.74 12.23
C LEU A 62 -0.36 -1.83 13.25
N THR A 63 -1.24 -2.07 14.23
CA THR A 63 -1.05 -3.13 15.23
C THR A 63 -0.96 -4.52 14.60
N LEU A 64 -1.78 -4.78 13.57
CA LEU A 64 -1.73 -6.03 12.81
C LEU A 64 -0.44 -6.15 12.00
N LEU A 65 0.00 -5.08 11.34
CA LEU A 65 1.27 -5.06 10.62
C LEU A 65 2.46 -5.28 11.55
N ASP A 66 2.43 -4.72 12.76
CA ASP A 66 3.46 -4.93 13.78
C ASP A 66 3.49 -6.38 14.28
N ARG A 67 2.32 -7.03 14.40
CA ARG A 67 2.25 -8.47 14.68
C ARG A 67 2.88 -9.26 13.55
N TRP A 68 2.45 -8.99 12.32
CA TRP A 68 2.99 -9.63 11.13
C TRP A 68 4.53 -9.50 11.06
N LYS A 69 5.09 -8.32 11.35
CA LYS A 69 6.55 -8.10 11.42
C LYS A 69 7.24 -9.01 12.43
N ARG A 70 6.66 -9.16 13.64
CA ARG A 70 7.22 -10.05 14.67
C ARG A 70 7.18 -11.50 14.21
N ASP A 71 6.07 -11.91 13.60
CA ASP A 71 5.90 -13.28 13.10
C ASP A 71 6.90 -13.57 11.97
N TYR A 72 7.04 -12.67 10.98
CA TYR A 72 8.05 -12.76 9.92
C TYR A 72 9.48 -12.86 10.48
N ASN A 73 9.82 -12.03 11.47
CA ASN A 73 11.15 -12.04 12.09
C ASN A 73 11.46 -13.35 12.83
N SER A 74 10.44 -14.04 13.32
CA SER A 74 10.57 -15.34 14.00
C SER A 74 10.69 -16.53 13.06
N LEU A 75 10.47 -16.34 11.76
CA LEU A 75 10.67 -17.38 10.76
C LEU A 75 12.14 -17.83 10.70
N SER A 76 12.34 -19.08 10.27
CA SER A 76 13.67 -19.56 9.91
C SER A 76 14.22 -18.79 8.71
N GLU A 77 15.55 -18.73 8.57
CA GLU A 77 16.16 -18.10 7.39
C GLU A 77 15.77 -18.82 6.08
N GLU A 78 15.57 -20.13 6.12
CA GLU A 78 15.06 -20.91 5.00
C GLU A 78 13.65 -20.45 4.58
N ASP A 79 12.74 -20.29 5.54
CA ASP A 79 11.38 -19.80 5.26
C ASP A 79 11.40 -18.36 4.71
N LYS A 80 12.24 -17.47 5.27
CA LYS A 80 12.38 -16.09 4.76
C LYS A 80 12.86 -16.07 3.31
N VAL A 81 13.85 -16.90 2.98
CA VAL A 81 14.33 -17.06 1.60
C VAL A 81 13.22 -17.64 0.71
N GLY A 82 12.45 -18.60 1.22
CA GLY A 82 11.27 -19.17 0.55
C GLY A 82 10.25 -18.10 0.17
N TYR A 83 9.85 -17.25 1.11
CA TYR A 83 8.92 -16.14 0.85
C TYR A 83 9.52 -15.10 -0.10
N LYS A 84 10.78 -14.71 0.08
CA LYS A 84 11.48 -13.76 -0.81
C LYS A 84 11.48 -14.22 -2.26
N ASN A 85 11.80 -15.49 -2.50
CA ASN A 85 11.84 -16.07 -3.84
C ASN A 85 10.46 -16.45 -4.39
N ALA A 86 9.40 -16.35 -3.59
CA ALA A 86 8.06 -16.72 -4.02
C ALA A 86 7.51 -15.71 -5.03
N SER A 87 6.88 -16.23 -6.09
CA SER A 87 6.06 -15.42 -6.99
C SER A 87 4.65 -15.30 -6.43
N ILE A 88 4.02 -14.14 -6.65
CA ILE A 88 2.63 -13.88 -6.27
C ILE A 88 1.74 -14.34 -7.42
N THR A 89 0.73 -15.15 -7.11
CA THR A 89 -0.30 -15.56 -8.08
C THR A 89 -1.61 -14.92 -7.67
N ALA A 90 -2.10 -13.99 -8.49
CA ALA A 90 -3.44 -13.44 -8.34
C ALA A 90 -4.48 -14.51 -8.67
N LEU A 91 -5.42 -14.74 -7.76
CA LEU A 91 -6.51 -15.69 -7.94
C LEU A 91 -7.80 -14.99 -8.33
N ASN A 92 -8.15 -13.92 -7.61
CA ASN A 92 -9.32 -13.10 -7.89
C ASN A 92 -9.06 -11.64 -7.51
N ILE A 93 -9.54 -10.71 -8.33
CA ILE A 93 -9.54 -9.27 -8.05
C ILE A 93 -10.96 -8.79 -8.32
N LEU A 94 -11.73 -8.62 -7.24
CA LEU A 94 -13.17 -8.39 -7.30
C LEU A 94 -13.49 -7.00 -6.76
N PRO A 95 -13.93 -6.05 -7.60
CA PRO A 95 -14.44 -4.78 -7.13
C PRO A 95 -15.75 -5.02 -6.36
N VAL A 96 -15.79 -4.55 -5.12
CA VAL A 96 -17.01 -4.53 -4.28
C VAL A 96 -17.82 -3.27 -4.62
N ASN A 97 -17.13 -2.15 -4.82
CA ASN A 97 -17.64 -0.88 -5.35
C ASN A 97 -16.46 -0.04 -5.86
N ASP A 98 -16.73 1.22 -6.26
CA ASP A 98 -15.75 2.14 -6.85
C ASP A 98 -14.56 2.47 -5.93
N SER A 99 -14.66 2.22 -4.63
CA SER A 99 -13.61 2.54 -3.64
C SER A 99 -13.17 1.33 -2.82
N ILE A 100 -13.64 0.11 -3.14
CA ILE A 100 -13.29 -1.11 -2.40
C ILE A 100 -13.10 -2.26 -3.38
N VAL A 101 -11.94 -2.92 -3.29
CA VAL A 101 -11.57 -4.10 -4.08
C VAL A 101 -11.08 -5.20 -3.15
N ASN A 102 -11.54 -6.43 -3.37
CA ASN A 102 -10.99 -7.61 -2.72
C ASN A 102 -9.98 -8.29 -3.66
N TYR A 103 -8.76 -8.49 -3.19
CA TYR A 103 -7.69 -9.15 -3.93
C TYR A 103 -7.27 -10.44 -3.22
N THR A 104 -7.71 -11.57 -3.77
CA THR A 104 -7.29 -12.90 -3.34
C THR A 104 -6.05 -13.36 -4.10
N TYR A 105 -5.03 -13.81 -3.36
CA TYR A 105 -3.78 -14.32 -3.92
C TYR A 105 -3.30 -15.59 -3.22
N THR A 106 -2.34 -16.26 -3.85
CA THR A 106 -1.45 -17.24 -3.22
C THR A 106 0.00 -16.95 -3.62
N ASN A 107 0.96 -17.64 -3.05
CA ASN A 107 2.37 -17.54 -3.43
C ASN A 107 2.99 -18.92 -3.66
N THR A 108 4.04 -18.98 -4.48
CA THR A 108 4.64 -20.26 -4.88
C THR A 108 5.30 -21.03 -3.74
N PHE A 109 5.61 -20.40 -2.61
CA PHE A 109 6.17 -21.06 -1.43
C PHE A 109 5.08 -21.74 -0.57
N LYS A 110 3.89 -21.14 -0.48
CA LYS A 110 2.72 -21.65 0.25
C LYS A 110 1.50 -21.76 -0.65
N GLN A 111 1.59 -22.54 -1.73
CA GLN A 111 0.57 -22.63 -2.80
C GLN A 111 -0.82 -23.12 -2.34
N LYS A 112 -0.90 -23.78 -1.19
CA LYS A 112 -2.16 -24.24 -0.60
C LYS A 112 -2.85 -23.14 0.23
N ASP A 113 -2.09 -22.12 0.61
CA ASP A 113 -2.58 -21.03 1.43
C ASP A 113 -3.05 -19.91 0.51
N THR A 114 -4.26 -19.44 0.73
CA THR A 114 -4.83 -18.29 0.03
C THR A 114 -5.08 -17.18 1.02
N THR A 115 -4.91 -15.93 0.59
CA THR A 115 -5.22 -14.77 1.41
C THR A 115 -5.94 -13.74 0.57
N THR A 116 -7.01 -13.17 1.11
CA THR A 116 -7.73 -12.06 0.53
C THR A 116 -7.39 -10.78 1.27
N LEU A 117 -6.89 -9.80 0.52
CA LEU A 117 -6.71 -8.44 0.98
C LEU A 117 -7.92 -7.60 0.59
N LYS A 118 -8.39 -6.77 1.52
CA LYS A 118 -9.28 -5.66 1.20
C LYS A 118 -8.45 -4.42 0.90
N ILE A 119 -8.75 -3.78 -0.22
CA ILE A 119 -8.06 -2.59 -0.72
C ILE A 119 -9.09 -1.48 -0.80
N VAL A 120 -8.79 -0.34 -0.21
CA VAL A 120 -9.69 0.80 -0.06
C VAL A 120 -9.11 2.03 -0.73
N GLN A 121 -9.95 2.81 -1.40
CA GLN A 121 -9.58 4.12 -1.89
C GLN A 121 -9.93 5.20 -0.87
N ILE A 122 -8.92 5.86 -0.31
CA ILE A 122 -9.08 6.93 0.68
C ILE A 122 -8.43 8.18 0.13
N ARG A 123 -9.22 9.24 -0.09
CA ARG A 123 -8.75 10.54 -0.62
C ARG A 123 -7.96 10.43 -1.93
N GLY A 124 -8.35 9.48 -2.79
CA GLY A 124 -7.70 9.24 -4.09
C GLY A 124 -6.50 8.29 -4.03
N GLU A 125 -6.15 7.74 -2.87
CA GLU A 125 -5.05 6.80 -2.70
C GLU A 125 -5.57 5.39 -2.44
N TRP A 126 -5.00 4.41 -3.13
CA TRP A 126 -5.30 2.99 -2.91
C TRP A 126 -4.40 2.40 -1.83
N LEU A 127 -5.02 1.90 -0.76
CA LEU A 127 -4.34 1.42 0.45
C LEU A 127 -4.95 0.09 0.91
N VAL A 128 -4.17 -0.73 1.62
CA VAL A 128 -4.61 -2.03 2.15
C VAL A 128 -5.23 -1.88 3.53
N ASP A 129 -6.46 -2.35 3.69
CA ASP A 129 -7.15 -2.48 4.98
C ASP A 129 -6.87 -3.85 5.59
N PHE A 130 -5.83 -3.92 6.42
CA PHE A 130 -5.26 -5.15 6.95
C PHE A 130 -6.10 -5.83 8.06
N LYS A 131 -7.18 -5.18 8.53
CA LYS A 131 -8.18 -5.78 9.45
C LYS A 131 -8.93 -6.94 8.84
N ASP A 132 -9.19 -6.86 7.54
CA ASP A 132 -10.11 -7.73 6.83
C ASP A 132 -9.31 -8.78 6.04
N LEU A 133 -8.33 -9.43 6.67
CA LEU A 133 -7.63 -10.59 6.11
C LEU A 133 -8.49 -11.84 6.26
N HIS A 134 -8.69 -12.60 5.17
CA HIS A 134 -9.39 -13.88 5.17
C HIS A 134 -8.71 -14.91 4.26
#